data_AF-A0A821ICZ4-F1
#
_entry.id   AF-A0A821ICZ4-F1
#
_cell.length_a   1.000
_cell.length_b   1.000
_cell.length_c   1.000
_cell.angle_alpha   90.00
_cell.angle_beta   90.00
_cell.angle_gamma   90.00
#
_symmetry.space_group_name_H-M   'P 1'
#
loop_
_entity.id
_entity.type
_entity.pdbx_description
1 polymer ?
#
loop_
_entity_poly.entity_id
_entity_poly.type
_entity_poly.pdbx_seq_one_letter_code
_entity_poly.pdbx_strand_id
1 'polypeptide(L)'
;YNQTTFTYGTFKWHVEAAIDNFDPNVVLGLFTYGLPDGANEIDIEVAKWGQTSSNANNFFYTVYPRSLGGHAQVSSGTKISLQGTYTTHRFTWSTNQVNLQSQHGHTDDPNSNIFFSYQTPSSFIGSVPEKACPIHMNLWLFQGRAPINGQEVEVIIHDFTYTAEK
;
A
#
# COMPACT_ATOMS: atom_id res chain seq x y z
N TYR A 1 -1.52 -18.05 12.15
CA TYR A 1 -1.28 -17.38 10.87
C TYR A 1 -2.42 -17.71 9.93
N ASN A 2 -3.06 -16.70 9.32
CA ASN A 2 -4.07 -16.92 8.30
C ASN A 2 -3.41 -17.61 7.10
N GLN A 3 -3.94 -18.77 6.72
CA GLN A 3 -3.45 -19.55 5.57
C GLN A 3 -4.13 -19.14 4.26
N THR A 4 -5.16 -18.28 4.33
CA THR A 4 -5.89 -17.84 3.14
C THR A 4 -4.99 -16.98 2.28
N THR A 5 -4.78 -17.44 1.06
CA THR A 5 -4.06 -16.71 0.01
C THR A 5 -5.06 -16.17 -1.00
N PHE A 6 -4.77 -14.99 -1.52
CA PHE A 6 -5.57 -14.33 -2.53
C PHE A 6 -4.72 -14.07 -3.76
N THR A 7 -5.35 -14.10 -4.93
CA THR A 7 -4.72 -13.70 -6.19
C THR A 7 -5.54 -12.56 -6.80
N TYR A 8 -5.51 -12.41 -8.11
CA TYR A 8 -6.24 -11.44 -8.91
C TYR A 8 -7.62 -11.06 -8.35
N GLY A 9 -7.92 -9.76 -8.40
CA GLY A 9 -9.08 -9.15 -7.80
C GLY A 9 -8.79 -7.77 -7.23
N THR A 10 -9.79 -7.23 -6.54
CA THR A 10 -9.69 -5.94 -5.86
C THR A 10 -9.57 -6.15 -4.36
N PHE A 11 -8.56 -5.53 -3.78
CA PHE A 11 -8.29 -5.48 -2.35
C PHE A 11 -8.54 -4.07 -1.87
N LYS A 12 -9.34 -3.91 -0.81
CA LYS A 12 -9.79 -2.60 -0.34
C LYS A 12 -9.75 -2.54 1.18
N TRP A 13 -9.17 -1.47 1.72
CA TRP A 13 -9.15 -1.15 3.15
C TRP A 13 -9.85 0.17 3.40
N HIS A 14 -10.64 0.21 4.48
CA HIS A 14 -11.13 1.44 5.09
C HIS A 14 -10.28 1.73 6.32
N VAL A 15 -9.53 2.83 6.27
CA VAL A 15 -8.55 3.22 7.28
C VAL A 15 -9.01 4.51 7.95
N GLU A 16 -8.82 4.60 9.26
CA GLU A 16 -8.95 5.83 10.02
C GLU A 16 -7.65 6.13 10.75
N ALA A 17 -6.94 7.15 10.26
CA ALA A 17 -5.75 7.74 10.87
C ALA A 17 -5.36 9.04 10.15
N ALA A 18 -4.65 9.94 10.83
CA ALA A 18 -4.03 11.12 10.21
C ALA A 18 -2.73 10.72 9.46
N ILE A 19 -2.85 9.85 8.45
CA ILE A 19 -1.71 9.22 7.77
C ILE A 19 -0.79 10.21 7.04
N ASP A 20 -1.31 11.37 6.61
CA ASP A 20 -0.49 12.44 6.05
C ASP A 20 0.46 13.08 7.07
N ASN A 21 0.11 12.98 8.35
CA ASN A 21 0.82 13.58 9.48
C ASN A 21 1.63 12.58 10.31
N PHE A 22 1.84 11.35 9.82
CA PHE A 22 2.68 10.38 10.50
C PHE A 22 4.07 10.93 10.83
N ASP A 23 4.53 10.56 12.03
CA ASP A 23 5.89 10.81 12.47
C ASP A 23 6.89 10.18 11.49
N PRO A 24 8.05 10.81 11.23
CA PRO A 24 9.01 10.27 10.28
C PRO A 24 9.48 8.84 10.52
N ASN A 25 9.43 8.36 11.77
CA ASN A 25 9.86 7.02 12.11
C ASN A 25 8.74 5.97 12.08
N VAL A 26 7.53 6.32 11.68
CA VAL A 26 6.40 5.37 11.63
C VAL A 26 6.14 4.90 10.21
N VAL A 27 5.90 3.60 10.07
CA VAL A 27 5.57 2.93 8.82
C VAL A 27 4.31 2.11 8.98
N LEU A 28 3.32 2.36 8.14
CA LEU A 28 2.15 1.51 7.94
C LEU A 28 2.27 0.82 6.58
N GLY A 29 2.14 -0.50 6.54
CA GLY A 29 2.06 -1.29 5.32
C GLY A 29 0.72 -2.00 5.19
N LEU A 30 0.10 -1.92 4.02
CA LEU A 30 -1.07 -2.69 3.59
C LEU A 30 -0.70 -3.43 2.30
N PHE A 31 -0.59 -4.76 2.34
CA PHE A 31 0.12 -5.46 1.27
C PHE A 31 -0.26 -6.94 1.11
N THR A 32 0.04 -7.50 -0.06
CA THR A 32 0.19 -8.95 -0.26
C THR A 32 1.65 -9.32 -0.27
N TYR A 33 2.04 -10.44 0.37
CA TYR A 33 3.43 -10.89 0.40
C TYR A 33 3.57 -12.35 -0.01
N GLY A 34 4.41 -12.61 -1.00
CA GLY A 34 4.74 -13.94 -1.48
C GLY A 34 6.21 -14.27 -1.29
N LEU A 35 6.52 -15.55 -1.06
CA LEU A 35 7.90 -16.02 -1.15
C LEU A 35 8.28 -16.35 -2.60
N PRO A 36 9.53 -16.11 -3.02
CA PRO A 36 10.64 -15.56 -2.23
C PRO A 36 10.58 -14.03 -2.05
N ASP A 37 11.26 -13.53 -1.03
CA ASP A 37 11.42 -12.09 -0.76
C ASP A 37 11.93 -11.34 -2.00
N GLY A 38 11.33 -10.18 -2.31
CA GLY A 38 11.58 -9.43 -3.54
C GLY A 38 10.76 -9.90 -4.75
N ALA A 39 9.76 -10.76 -4.56
CA ALA A 39 8.84 -11.19 -5.60
C ALA A 39 7.40 -11.41 -5.09
N ASN A 40 6.42 -11.31 -5.98
CA ASN A 40 4.99 -11.52 -5.70
C ASN A 40 4.45 -10.68 -4.53
N GLU A 41 4.71 -9.38 -4.58
CA GLU A 41 4.33 -8.44 -3.52
C GLU A 41 3.76 -7.14 -4.13
N ILE A 42 2.76 -6.59 -3.45
CA ILE A 42 2.04 -5.37 -3.84
C ILE A 42 1.81 -4.58 -2.56
N ASP A 43 2.38 -3.38 -2.50
CA ASP A 43 2.45 -2.57 -1.29
C ASP A 43 1.74 -1.24 -1.44
N ILE A 44 1.00 -0.89 -0.41
CA ILE A 44 0.61 0.48 -0.10
C ILE A 44 1.26 0.84 1.24
N GLU A 45 2.16 1.83 1.20
CA GLU A 45 2.98 2.20 2.36
C GLU A 45 2.79 3.67 2.72
N VAL A 46 2.53 3.94 3.99
CA VAL A 46 2.59 5.29 4.57
C VAL A 46 3.85 5.37 5.41
N ALA A 47 4.82 6.15 4.95
CA ALA A 47 6.11 6.29 5.62
C ALA A 47 6.86 7.51 5.09
N LYS A 48 7.55 8.24 5.98
CA LYS A 48 8.59 9.22 5.55
C LYS A 48 9.99 8.64 5.61
N TRP A 49 10.16 7.38 6.03
CA TRP A 49 11.46 6.70 6.07
C TRP A 49 12.53 7.47 6.84
N GLY A 50 12.15 8.05 7.99
CA GLY A 50 13.00 8.88 8.85
C GLY A 50 13.27 10.29 8.31
N GLN A 51 12.73 10.67 7.15
CA GLN A 51 12.92 12.00 6.57
C GLN A 51 12.09 13.05 7.32
N THR A 52 12.76 14.07 7.85
CA THR A 52 12.14 15.18 8.58
C THR A 52 11.81 16.39 7.70
N SER A 53 12.26 16.38 6.44
CA SER A 53 11.96 17.45 5.48
C SER A 53 10.45 17.59 5.27
N SER A 54 9.96 18.82 5.29
CA SER A 54 8.55 19.13 5.03
C SER A 54 8.11 18.75 3.61
N ASN A 55 9.04 18.57 2.67
CA ASN A 55 8.76 18.16 1.29
C ASN A 55 8.99 16.66 1.04
N ALA A 56 9.31 15.88 2.08
CA ALA A 56 9.45 14.44 1.93
C ALA A 56 8.13 13.80 1.50
N ASN A 57 8.22 12.84 0.58
CA ASN A 57 7.12 11.93 0.32
C ASN A 57 6.82 11.14 1.60
N ASN A 58 5.54 10.91 1.84
CA ASN A 58 5.03 10.17 3.00
C ASN A 58 4.14 8.99 2.58
N PHE A 59 4.01 8.73 1.29
CA PHE A 59 3.10 7.73 0.75
C PHE A 59 3.67 7.10 -0.51
N PHE A 60 3.63 5.77 -0.58
CA PHE A 60 4.26 4.98 -1.64
C PHE A 60 3.38 3.82 -2.07
N TYR A 61 3.45 3.52 -3.36
CA TYR A 61 3.05 2.25 -3.93
C TYR A 61 4.28 1.54 -4.46
N THR A 62 4.40 0.25 -4.19
CA THR A 62 5.44 -0.62 -4.75
C THR A 62 4.82 -1.90 -5.27
N VAL A 63 5.27 -2.35 -6.43
CA VAL A 63 4.87 -3.65 -7.01
C VAL A 63 6.12 -4.41 -7.36
N TYR A 64 6.37 -5.50 -6.63
CA TYR A 64 7.46 -6.42 -6.89
C TYR A 64 7.10 -7.36 -8.04
N PRO A 65 8.08 -7.85 -8.81
CA PRO A 65 7.84 -8.71 -9.96
C PRO A 65 7.37 -10.12 -9.52
N ARG A 66 6.82 -10.92 -10.43
CA ARG A 66 6.48 -12.34 -10.19
C ARG A 66 7.65 -13.24 -9.83
N SER A 67 8.88 -12.86 -10.18
CA SER A 67 10.06 -13.67 -9.94
C SER A 67 11.33 -12.83 -9.84
N LEU A 68 12.29 -13.32 -9.06
CA LEU A 68 13.63 -12.73 -8.95
C LEU A 68 14.42 -12.81 -10.26
N GLY A 69 15.36 -11.90 -10.43
CA GLY A 69 16.27 -11.86 -11.60
C GLY A 69 15.61 -11.43 -12.91
N GLY A 70 14.31 -11.11 -12.88
CA GLY A 70 13.57 -10.54 -14.01
C GLY A 70 13.54 -9.01 -13.96
N HIS A 71 12.36 -8.44 -14.18
CA HIS A 71 12.14 -7.00 -14.10
C HIS A 71 12.29 -6.52 -12.64
N ALA A 72 12.87 -5.34 -12.42
CA ALA A 72 12.91 -4.72 -11.09
C ALA A 72 11.51 -4.34 -10.61
N GLN A 73 11.32 -4.15 -9.31
CA GLN A 73 10.08 -3.59 -8.79
C GLN A 73 9.79 -2.21 -9.39
N VAL A 74 8.51 -1.87 -9.51
CA VAL A 74 8.07 -0.54 -9.94
C VAL A 74 7.40 0.16 -8.77
N SER A 75 7.70 1.45 -8.61
CA SER A 75 7.20 2.23 -7.47
C SER A 75 6.76 3.63 -7.90
N SER A 76 5.85 4.20 -7.14
CA SER A 76 5.47 5.61 -7.23
C SER A 76 5.26 6.17 -5.83
N GLY A 77 5.86 7.31 -5.55
CA GLY A 77 5.77 7.96 -4.24
C GLY A 77 5.33 9.41 -4.37
N THR A 78 4.58 9.88 -3.40
CA THR A 78 4.13 11.27 -3.33
C THR A 78 4.07 11.78 -1.89
N LYS A 79 3.99 13.09 -1.74
CA LYS A 79 3.57 13.74 -0.51
C LYS A 79 2.06 13.94 -0.58
N ILE A 80 1.32 13.34 0.35
CA ILE A 80 -0.13 13.49 0.47
C ILE A 80 -0.52 14.55 1.49
N SER A 81 -1.74 15.07 1.34
CA SER A 81 -2.45 15.89 2.33
C SER A 81 -3.89 15.41 2.36
N LEU A 82 -4.47 15.24 3.55
CA LEU A 82 -5.82 14.69 3.71
C LEU A 82 -6.88 15.74 4.07
N GLN A 83 -8.13 15.41 3.73
CA GLN A 83 -9.33 16.09 4.20
C GLN A 83 -10.02 15.17 5.23
N GLY A 84 -9.60 15.26 6.50
CA GLY A 84 -10.02 14.36 7.56
C GLY A 84 -9.10 13.14 7.72
N THR A 85 -9.53 12.17 8.53
CA THR A 85 -8.73 10.98 8.92
C THR A 85 -9.19 9.69 8.24
N TYR A 86 -10.31 9.73 7.53
CA TYR A 86 -10.90 8.55 6.89
C TYR A 86 -10.33 8.44 5.47
N THR A 87 -9.82 7.27 5.12
CA THR A 87 -9.29 6.98 3.78
C THR A 87 -9.70 5.60 3.30
N THR A 88 -9.81 5.48 1.98
CA THR A 88 -9.95 4.18 1.32
C THR A 88 -8.71 3.92 0.51
N HIS A 89 -8.08 2.77 0.73
CA HIS A 89 -6.92 2.30 -0.04
C HIS A 89 -7.30 1.06 -0.80
N ARG A 90 -6.91 0.96 -2.06
CA ARG A 90 -7.13 -0.25 -2.84
C ARG A 90 -6.09 -0.49 -3.90
N PHE A 91 -5.95 -1.76 -4.25
CA PHE A 91 -5.40 -2.13 -5.54
C PHE A 91 -6.28 -3.15 -6.24
N THR A 92 -6.36 -3.03 -7.56
CA THR A 92 -6.94 -4.02 -8.46
C THR A 92 -5.80 -4.70 -9.19
N TRP A 93 -5.63 -5.98 -8.92
CA TRP A 93 -4.58 -6.82 -9.48
C TRP A 93 -5.18 -7.74 -10.53
N SER A 94 -4.66 -7.70 -11.74
CA SER A 94 -4.96 -8.64 -12.83
C SER A 94 -3.67 -9.21 -13.41
N THR A 95 -3.79 -10.10 -14.39
CA THR A 95 -2.62 -10.76 -15.01
C THR A 95 -1.64 -9.80 -15.67
N ASN A 96 -2.12 -8.64 -16.14
CA ASN A 96 -1.33 -7.73 -16.98
C ASN A 96 -0.95 -6.43 -16.29
N GLN A 97 -1.62 -6.07 -15.20
CA GLN A 97 -1.34 -4.82 -14.50
C GLN A 97 -1.83 -4.84 -13.06
N VAL A 98 -1.28 -3.92 -12.26
CA VAL A 98 -1.85 -3.52 -10.98
C VAL A 98 -2.24 -2.05 -11.04
N ASN A 99 -3.47 -1.74 -10.67
CA ASN A 99 -3.96 -0.38 -10.49
C ASN A 99 -4.12 -0.11 -8.99
N LEU A 100 -3.34 0.83 -8.47
CA LEU A 100 -3.40 1.26 -7.07
C LEU A 100 -4.04 2.63 -6.99
N GLN A 101 -4.91 2.82 -5.99
CA GLN A 101 -5.51 4.11 -5.73
C GLN A 101 -5.89 4.30 -4.26
N SER A 102 -5.83 5.54 -3.83
CA SER A 102 -6.18 5.98 -2.48
C SER A 102 -7.04 7.23 -2.53
N GLN A 103 -8.04 7.27 -1.66
CA GLN A 103 -9.10 8.27 -1.68
C GLN A 103 -9.41 8.79 -0.29
N HIS A 104 -9.95 10.00 -0.23
CA HIS A 104 -10.55 10.54 0.99
C HIS A 104 -11.89 9.86 1.30
N GLY A 105 -12.14 9.66 2.59
CA GLY A 105 -13.33 9.02 3.13
C GLY A 105 -13.32 7.50 2.99
N HIS A 106 -14.29 6.87 3.64
CA HIS A 106 -14.65 5.48 3.37
C HIS A 106 -15.65 5.46 2.22
N THR A 107 -15.26 4.89 1.09
CA THR A 107 -16.08 4.87 -0.12
C THR A 107 -15.94 3.55 -0.88
N ASP A 108 -17.04 3.15 -1.50
CA ASP A 108 -17.08 2.02 -2.44
C ASP A 108 -16.97 2.46 -3.90
N ASP A 109 -17.18 3.75 -4.19
CA ASP A 109 -17.05 4.28 -5.55
C ASP A 109 -15.55 4.44 -5.90
N PRO A 110 -15.03 3.64 -6.85
CA PRO A 110 -13.62 3.67 -7.20
C PRO A 110 -13.18 4.96 -7.89
N ASN A 111 -14.09 5.83 -8.32
CA ASN A 111 -13.77 7.03 -9.10
C ASN A 111 -13.89 8.34 -8.30
N SER A 112 -14.35 8.27 -7.05
CA SER A 112 -14.56 9.46 -6.20
C SER A 112 -13.32 9.83 -5.38
N ASN A 113 -13.13 11.11 -5.07
CA ASN A 113 -12.20 11.60 -4.02
C ASN A 113 -10.75 11.05 -4.06
N ILE A 114 -10.23 10.70 -5.24
CA ILE A 114 -8.88 10.15 -5.41
C ILE A 114 -7.84 11.24 -5.12
N PHE A 115 -6.91 10.97 -4.20
CA PHE A 115 -5.76 11.85 -3.96
C PHE A 115 -4.44 11.28 -4.50
N PHE A 116 -4.36 9.97 -4.73
CA PHE A 116 -3.20 9.36 -5.35
C PHE A 116 -3.56 8.06 -6.06
N SER A 117 -3.08 7.91 -7.29
CA SER A 117 -3.26 6.69 -8.09
C SER A 117 -1.99 6.37 -8.88
N TYR A 118 -1.83 5.09 -9.18
CA TYR A 118 -0.73 4.57 -9.97
C TYR A 118 -1.16 3.32 -10.71
N GLN A 119 -0.70 3.18 -11.94
CA GLN A 119 -0.85 1.97 -12.72
C GLN A 119 0.56 1.50 -13.10
N THR A 120 0.83 0.21 -12.94
CA THR A 120 2.09 -0.39 -13.40
C THR A 120 2.29 -0.11 -14.90
N PRO A 121 3.50 0.29 -15.34
CA PRO A 121 3.75 0.66 -16.74
C PRO A 121 3.59 -0.53 -17.67
N SER A 122 3.35 -0.28 -18.96
CA SER A 122 3.25 -1.33 -19.98
C SER A 122 4.50 -2.20 -20.09
N SER A 123 5.68 -1.67 -19.74
CA SER A 123 6.93 -2.44 -19.66
C SER A 123 6.92 -3.51 -18.57
N PHE A 124 6.01 -3.41 -17.61
CA PHE A 124 5.84 -4.37 -16.51
C PHE A 124 4.88 -5.51 -16.86
N ILE A 125 4.21 -5.46 -18.03
CA ILE A 125 3.37 -6.57 -18.53
C ILE A 125 4.24 -7.84 -18.62
N GLY A 126 3.73 -8.96 -18.11
CA GLY A 126 4.46 -10.23 -18.02
C GLY A 126 5.44 -10.32 -16.84
N SER A 127 5.57 -9.25 -16.04
CA SER A 127 6.33 -9.23 -14.78
C SER A 127 5.45 -9.01 -13.56
N VAL A 128 4.16 -8.70 -13.73
CA VAL A 128 3.17 -8.56 -12.64
C VAL A 128 3.16 -9.81 -11.76
N PRO A 129 3.06 -9.68 -10.42
CA PRO A 129 2.81 -10.80 -9.51
C PRO A 129 1.76 -11.77 -10.03
N GLU A 130 1.98 -13.08 -9.84
CA GLU A 130 1.06 -14.12 -10.34
C GLU A 130 0.67 -15.14 -9.27
N LYS A 131 1.45 -15.22 -8.19
CA LYS A 131 1.25 -16.22 -7.14
C LYS A 131 0.22 -15.75 -6.12
N ALA A 132 -0.73 -16.60 -5.75
CA ALA A 132 -1.63 -16.29 -4.66
C ALA A 132 -0.85 -16.06 -3.35
N CYS A 133 -1.09 -14.93 -2.70
CA CYS A 133 -0.34 -14.47 -1.53
C CYS A 133 -1.30 -14.17 -0.36
N PRO A 134 -0.87 -14.43 0.89
CA PRO A 134 -1.56 -13.89 2.06
C PRO A 134 -1.59 -12.36 2.04
N ILE A 135 -2.62 -11.81 2.69
CA ILE A 135 -2.72 -10.38 2.99
C ILE A 135 -2.07 -10.10 4.34
N HIS A 136 -1.31 -9.01 4.38
CA HIS A 136 -0.61 -8.53 5.54
C HIS A 136 -0.92 -7.05 5.80
N MET A 137 -0.92 -6.71 7.08
CA MET A 137 -0.99 -5.35 7.57
C MET A 137 0.02 -5.24 8.71
N ASN A 138 0.81 -4.16 8.74
CA ASN A 138 1.74 -3.92 9.83
C ASN A 138 1.83 -2.43 10.17
N LEU A 139 2.18 -2.16 11.43
CA LEU A 139 2.54 -0.84 11.91
C LEU A 139 3.83 -0.99 12.70
N TRP A 140 4.90 -0.32 12.27
CA TRP A 140 6.23 -0.54 12.83
C TRP A 140 7.09 0.72 12.82
N LEU A 141 8.18 0.65 13.59
CA LEU A 141 9.13 1.74 13.77
C LEU A 141 10.32 1.58 12.83
N PHE A 142 10.51 2.55 11.94
CA PHE A 142 11.62 2.58 11.00
C PHE A 142 12.95 2.52 11.75
N GLN A 143 13.74 1.47 11.48
CA GLN A 143 15.00 1.17 12.16
C GLN A 143 14.87 1.03 13.70
N GLY A 144 13.67 0.71 14.21
CA GLY A 144 13.40 0.60 15.64
C GLY A 144 13.42 1.93 16.41
N ARG A 145 13.41 3.07 15.70
CA ARG A 145 13.46 4.40 16.33
C ARG A 145 12.06 4.81 16.78
N ALA A 146 11.93 5.27 18.02
CA ALA A 146 10.68 5.82 18.54
C ALA A 146 10.23 7.04 17.71
N PRO A 147 8.92 7.37 17.70
CA PRO A 147 8.42 8.60 17.10
C PRO A 147 9.17 9.83 17.64
N ILE A 148 9.57 10.74 16.76
CA ILE A 148 10.33 11.95 17.12
C ILE A 148 9.54 12.83 18.08
N ASN A 149 8.23 12.92 17.88
CA ASN A 149 7.33 13.67 18.76
C ASN A 149 7.03 12.97 20.11
N GLY A 150 7.51 11.74 20.31
CA GLY A 150 7.27 10.95 21.52
C GLY A 150 5.81 10.55 21.75
N GLN A 151 4.94 10.68 20.75
CA GLN A 151 3.53 10.33 20.84
C GLN A 151 3.28 8.88 20.39
N GLU A 152 2.24 8.27 20.94
CA GLU A 152 1.70 7.02 20.43
C GLU A 152 1.11 7.21 19.03
N VAL A 153 1.11 6.15 18.23
CA VAL A 153 0.47 6.14 16.92
C VAL A 153 -0.53 4.99 16.85
N GLU A 154 -1.75 5.33 16.45
CA GLU A 154 -2.86 4.41 16.27
C GLU A 154 -3.34 4.45 14.82
N VAL A 155 -3.73 3.28 14.30
CA VAL A 155 -4.39 3.13 13.01
C VAL A 155 -5.55 2.17 13.19
N ILE A 156 -6.75 2.61 12.83
CA ILE A 156 -7.95 1.77 12.89
C ILE A 156 -8.26 1.28 11.47
N ILE A 157 -8.33 -0.04 11.31
CA ILE A 157 -8.84 -0.68 10.09
C ILE A 157 -10.30 -1.03 10.33
N HIS A 158 -11.21 -0.27 9.71
CA HIS A 158 -12.65 -0.48 9.88
C HIS A 158 -13.16 -1.66 9.07
N ASP A 159 -12.64 -1.83 7.86
CA ASP A 159 -13.02 -2.92 6.98
C ASP A 159 -11.87 -3.33 6.06
N PHE A 160 -11.90 -4.61 5.68
CA PHE A 160 -11.10 -5.14 4.58
C PHE A 160 -12.00 -6.00 3.69
N THR A 161 -12.04 -5.67 2.40
CA THR A 161 -12.76 -6.44 1.40
C THR A 161 -11.80 -6.98 0.34
N TYR A 162 -11.99 -8.25 -0.02
CA TYR A 162 -11.45 -8.84 -1.25
C TYR A 162 -12.60 -9.24 -2.18
N THR A 163 -12.51 -8.82 -3.44
CA THR A 163 -13.43 -9.23 -4.51
C THR A 163 -12.61 -9.86 -5.63
N ALA A 164 -12.80 -11.17 -5.87
CA ALA A 164 -12.11 -11.87 -6.94
C ALA A 164 -12.41 -11.28 -8.33
N GLU A 165 -11.41 -11.28 -9.20
CA GLU A 165 -11.61 -11.02 -10.63
C GLU A 165 -12.55 -12.10 -11.20
N LYS A 166 -13.48 -11.71 -12.09
CA LYS A 166 -14.46 -12.62 -12.69
C LYS A 166 -13.91 -13.35 -13.91
#